data_AF-A0A851ST69-F1
#
_entry.id   AF-A0A851ST69-F1
#
_cell.length_a   1.000
_cell.length_b   1.000
_cell.length_c   1.000
_cell.angle_alpha   90.00
_cell.angle_beta   90.00
_cell.angle_gamma   90.00
#
_symmetry.space_group_name_H-M   'P 1'
#
loop_
_entity.id
_entity.type
_entity.pdbx_description
1 polymer ?
#
loop_
_entity_poly.entity_id
_entity_poly.type
_entity_poly.pdbx_seq_one_letter_code
_entity_poly.pdbx_strand_id
1 'polypeptide(L)'
;EAILFFIFPKQIKKKQQEVVGFLEANKIDFQQMDIAGDEDNRNWMRENVPGEKKPQNGIPLPPQIFNEERYCGDFESFFSAKEENIIYSFLGLAPPPGTEETEKSDATEVNETHAEAKADEGAESPQSPSEDQQ
;
A
#
# COMPACT_ATOMS: atom_id res chain seq x y z
N GLU A 1 8.08 14.37 -4.06
CA GLU A 1 7.49 13.18 -4.70
C GLU A 1 8.58 12.13 -4.89
N ALA A 2 8.76 11.30 -3.87
CA ALA A 2 9.61 10.12 -3.95
C ALA A 2 8.72 8.88 -3.90
N ILE A 3 8.89 7.98 -4.87
CA ILE A 3 8.15 6.72 -4.85
C ILE A 3 8.75 5.80 -3.78
N LEU A 4 7.95 5.37 -2.81
CA LEU A 4 8.35 4.34 -1.85
C LEU A 4 7.94 2.97 -2.39
N PHE A 5 8.94 2.11 -2.58
CA PHE A 5 8.78 0.80 -3.18
C PHE A 5 9.12 -0.30 -2.19
N PHE A 6 8.11 -0.90 -1.58
CA PHE A 6 8.30 -1.95 -0.57
C PHE A 6 8.60 -3.29 -1.22
N ILE A 7 9.70 -3.91 -0.80
CA ILE A 7 10.23 -5.14 -1.39
C ILE A 7 10.53 -6.19 -0.33
N PHE A 8 10.49 -7.45 -0.77
CA PHE A 8 11.06 -8.57 -0.03
C PHE A 8 12.21 -9.12 -0.87
N PRO A 9 13.47 -8.70 -0.69
CA PRO A 9 14.57 -8.98 -1.62
C PRO A 9 14.81 -10.47 -1.89
N LYS A 10 14.45 -11.33 -0.93
CA LYS A 10 14.63 -12.78 -1.01
C LYS A 10 13.48 -13.50 -1.72
N GLN A 11 12.38 -12.83 -2.06
CA GLN A 11 11.16 -13.42 -2.64
C GLN A 11 10.54 -12.51 -3.71
N ILE A 12 9.69 -13.04 -4.58
CA ILE A 12 8.90 -12.23 -5.54
C ILE A 12 9.79 -11.38 -6.49
N LYS A 13 11.05 -11.83 -6.70
CA LYS A 13 12.08 -11.08 -7.40
C LYS A 13 11.67 -10.63 -8.80
N LYS A 14 10.98 -11.47 -9.57
CA LYS A 14 10.59 -11.15 -10.95
C LYS A 14 9.68 -9.91 -11.00
N LYS A 15 8.60 -9.91 -10.21
CA LYS A 15 7.67 -8.78 -10.12
C LYS A 15 8.36 -7.50 -9.63
N GLN A 16 9.26 -7.62 -8.64
CA GLN A 16 10.00 -6.47 -8.12
C GLN A 16 10.95 -5.88 -9.16
N GLN A 17 11.72 -6.72 -9.86
CA GLN A 17 12.65 -6.30 -10.89
C GLN A 17 11.94 -5.64 -12.08
N GLU A 18 10.74 -6.10 -12.43
CA GLU A 18 9.93 -5.46 -13.47
C GLU A 18 9.52 -4.03 -13.09
N VAL A 19 9.12 -3.79 -11.83
CA VAL A 19 8.80 -2.44 -11.36
C VAL A 19 10.05 -1.57 -11.27
N VAL A 20 11.14 -2.08 -10.68
CA VAL A 20 12.42 -1.36 -10.57
C VAL A 20 12.94 -0.96 -11.96
N GLY A 21 12.99 -1.92 -12.89
CA GLY A 21 13.47 -1.66 -14.24
C GLY A 21 12.62 -0.62 -14.98
N PHE A 22 11.32 -0.56 -14.70
CA PHE A 22 10.46 0.49 -15.23
C PHE A 22 10.79 1.86 -14.62
N LEU A 23 10.89 1.96 -13.29
CA LEU A 23 11.18 3.23 -12.62
C LEU A 23 12.55 3.79 -13.06
N GLU A 24 13.57 2.93 -13.13
CA GLU A 24 14.91 3.30 -13.59
C GLU A 24 14.91 3.73 -15.07
N ALA A 25 14.23 2.99 -15.95
CA ALA A 25 14.17 3.32 -17.38
C ALA A 25 13.50 4.67 -17.64
N ASN A 26 12.52 5.05 -16.82
CA ASN A 26 11.81 6.32 -16.93
C ASN A 26 12.42 7.43 -16.05
N LYS A 27 13.55 7.17 -15.37
CA LYS A 27 14.23 8.12 -14.47
C LYS A 27 13.30 8.67 -13.38
N ILE A 28 12.45 7.81 -12.85
CA ILE A 28 11.58 8.14 -11.73
C ILE A 28 12.38 7.88 -10.45
N ASP A 29 12.47 8.87 -9.57
CA ASP A 29 13.14 8.73 -8.28
C ASP A 29 12.32 7.84 -7.34
N PHE A 30 12.97 6.82 -6.75
CA PHE A 30 12.33 5.89 -5.84
C PHE A 30 13.28 5.40 -4.75
N GLN A 31 12.70 4.98 -3.62
CA GLN A 31 13.41 4.34 -2.51
C GLN A 31 12.91 2.91 -2.33
N GLN A 32 13.84 1.96 -2.27
CA GLN A 32 13.52 0.57 -1.96
C GLN A 32 13.44 0.37 -0.45
N MET A 33 12.27 -0.07 0.02
CA MET A 33 12.00 -0.33 1.44
C MET A 33 12.01 -1.84 1.68
N ASP A 34 13.10 -2.38 2.21
CA ASP A 34 13.22 -3.82 2.49
C ASP A 34 12.39 -4.23 3.71
N ILE A 35 11.33 -5.04 3.52
CA ILE A 35 10.48 -5.52 4.62
C ILE A 35 10.96 -6.84 5.25
N ALA A 36 11.97 -7.48 4.67
CA ALA A 36 12.54 -8.73 5.18
C ALA A 36 13.63 -8.47 6.22
N GLY A 37 14.45 -7.44 5.99
CA GLY A 37 15.52 -7.01 6.89
C GLY A 37 15.14 -5.91 7.87
N ASP A 38 14.07 -5.16 7.60
CA ASP A 38 13.63 -4.03 8.40
C ASP A 38 12.17 -4.22 8.87
N GLU A 39 11.99 -4.26 10.19
CA GLU A 39 10.68 -4.49 10.80
C GLU A 39 9.79 -3.26 10.74
N ASP A 40 10.37 -2.06 10.78
CA ASP A 40 9.62 -0.80 10.74
C ASP A 40 9.00 -0.64 9.36
N ASN A 41 9.76 -0.91 8.29
CA ASN A 41 9.23 -0.93 6.93
C ASN A 41 8.10 -1.96 6.76
N ARG A 42 8.24 -3.13 7.39
CA ARG A 42 7.22 -4.18 7.33
C ARG A 42 5.93 -3.77 8.03
N ASN A 43 6.04 -3.14 9.20
CA ASN A 43 4.89 -2.67 9.97
C ASN A 43 4.21 -1.51 9.24
N TRP A 44 5.00 -0.52 8.79
CA TRP A 44 4.51 0.63 8.02
C TRP A 44 3.74 0.18 6.78
N MET A 45 4.29 -0.75 5.99
CA MET A 45 3.59 -1.27 4.80
C MET A 45 2.24 -1.92 5.17
N ARG A 46 2.15 -2.66 6.27
CA ARG A 46 0.92 -3.33 6.68
C ARG A 46 -0.15 -2.35 7.20
N GLU A 47 0.28 -1.27 7.83
CA GLU A 47 -0.58 -0.22 8.36
C GLU A 47 -1.11 0.70 7.26
N ASN A 48 -0.26 1.06 6.29
CA ASN A 48 -0.57 2.05 5.25
C ASN A 48 -1.21 1.46 3.98
N VAL A 49 -1.17 0.14 3.77
CA VAL A 49 -1.99 -0.49 2.71
C VAL A 49 -3.47 -0.43 3.12
N PRO A 50 -4.37 0.13 2.30
CA PRO A 50 -5.81 0.20 2.60
C PRO A 50 -6.43 -1.18 2.80
N GLY A 51 -7.37 -1.29 3.74
CA GLY A 51 -8.00 -2.57 4.11
C GLY A 51 -8.67 -3.29 2.92
N GLU A 52 -9.33 -2.53 2.06
CA GLU A 52 -10.00 -3.01 0.84
C GLU A 52 -9.02 -3.54 -0.21
N LYS A 53 -7.75 -3.12 -0.12
CA LYS A 53 -6.65 -3.52 -1.00
C LYS A 53 -5.82 -4.65 -0.40
N LYS A 54 -6.10 -5.09 0.83
CA LYS A 54 -5.44 -6.24 1.45
C LYS A 54 -5.97 -7.55 0.85
N PRO A 55 -5.11 -8.55 0.65
CA PRO A 55 -5.54 -9.89 0.22
C PRO A 55 -6.41 -10.58 1.28
N GLN A 56 -7.07 -11.69 0.93
CA GLN A 56 -8.00 -12.43 1.80
C GLN A 56 -7.40 -12.87 3.15
N ASN A 57 -6.09 -13.13 3.20
CA ASN A 57 -5.37 -13.47 4.44
C ASN A 57 -5.00 -12.24 5.29
N GLY A 58 -5.34 -11.03 4.85
CA GLY A 58 -5.12 -9.75 5.52
C GLY A 58 -3.69 -9.22 5.47
N ILE A 59 -2.73 -9.96 4.89
CA ILE A 59 -1.31 -9.58 4.90
C ILE A 59 -0.89 -9.13 3.51
N PRO A 60 -0.66 -7.82 3.29
CA PRO A 60 -0.16 -7.34 2.01
C PRO A 60 1.22 -7.93 1.71
N LEU A 61 1.42 -8.35 0.45
CA LEU A 61 2.67 -8.91 -0.04
C LEU A 61 3.32 -7.92 -1.02
N PRO A 62 4.65 -7.77 -1.00
CA PRO A 62 5.32 -6.90 -1.94
C PRO A 62 5.32 -7.47 -3.38
N PRO A 63 5.49 -6.62 -4.40
CA PRO A 63 5.75 -5.19 -4.29
C PRO A 63 4.51 -4.37 -3.92
N GLN A 64 4.72 -3.33 -3.10
CA GLN A 64 3.71 -2.31 -2.79
C GLN A 64 4.32 -0.94 -3.10
N ILE A 65 3.56 -0.11 -3.82
CA ILE A 65 4.02 1.17 -4.36
C ILE A 65 3.24 2.30 -3.69
N PHE A 66 3.96 3.27 -3.17
CA PHE A 66 3.43 4.49 -2.60
C PHE A 66 4.11 5.69 -3.25
N ASN A 67 3.38 6.78 -3.38
CA ASN A 67 3.96 8.09 -3.60
C ASN A 67 3.93 8.82 -2.26
N GLU A 68 5.10 8.90 -1.61
CA GLU A 68 5.21 9.33 -0.22
C GLU A 68 4.29 8.48 0.69
N GLU A 69 3.24 9.07 1.27
CA GLU A 69 2.28 8.37 2.14
C GLU A 69 1.06 7.84 1.37
N ARG A 70 0.87 8.26 0.11
CA ARG A 70 -0.28 7.88 -0.70
C ARG A 70 -0.07 6.49 -1.30
N TYR A 71 -0.97 5.57 -1.00
CA TYR A 71 -1.00 4.25 -1.63
C TYR A 71 -1.35 4.34 -3.12
N CYS A 72 -0.44 3.93 -4.00
CA CYS A 72 -0.68 3.83 -5.43
C CYS A 72 -1.31 2.48 -5.78
N GLY A 73 -0.67 1.39 -5.32
CA GLY A 73 -1.14 0.04 -5.60
C GLY A 73 -0.08 -1.04 -5.44
N ASP A 74 -0.48 -2.26 -5.74
CA ASP A 74 0.37 -3.44 -5.78
C ASP A 74 0.92 -3.72 -7.19
N PHE A 75 1.55 -4.87 -7.39
CA PHE A 75 2.05 -5.29 -8.69
C PHE A 75 0.97 -5.33 -9.78
N GLU A 76 -0.21 -5.86 -9.47
CA GLU A 76 -1.26 -6.07 -10.47
C GLU A 76 -1.81 -4.72 -10.93
N SER A 77 -2.04 -3.82 -9.98
CA SER A 77 -2.46 -2.44 -10.25
C SER A 77 -1.42 -1.69 -11.09
N PHE A 78 -0.14 -1.83 -10.77
CA PHE A 78 0.96 -1.26 -11.57
C PHE A 78 0.99 -1.81 -13.00
N PHE A 79 0.83 -3.12 -13.15
CA PHE A 79 0.84 -3.77 -14.45
C PHE A 79 -0.34 -3.31 -15.32
N SER A 80 -1.56 -3.28 -14.75
CA SER A 80 -2.73 -2.76 -15.44
C SER A 80 -2.57 -1.28 -15.84
N ALA A 81 -2.04 -0.44 -14.94
CA ALA A 81 -1.79 0.97 -15.25
C ALA A 81 -0.77 1.15 -16.39
N LYS A 82 0.24 0.28 -16.44
CA LYS A 82 1.23 0.25 -17.53
C LYS A 82 0.60 -0.18 -18.86
N GLU A 83 -0.28 -1.18 -18.86
CA GLU A 83 -0.99 -1.62 -20.07
C GLU A 83 -2.02 -0.58 -20.57
N GLU A 84 -2.69 0.12 -19.65
CA GLU A 84 -3.64 1.20 -19.96
C GLU A 84 -2.96 2.54 -20.31
N ASN A 85 -1.62 2.61 -20.22
CA ASN A 85 -0.83 3.82 -20.46
C ASN A 85 -1.28 5.00 -19.57
N ILE A 86 -1.47 4.70 -18.28
CA ILE A 86 -1.86 5.64 -17.21
C ILE A 86 -0.89 5.54 -16.03
N ILE A 87 0.34 5.13 -16.29
CA ILE A 87 1.30 4.74 -15.26
C ILE A 87 1.81 5.92 -14.43
N TYR A 88 2.00 7.10 -15.01
CA TYR A 88 2.39 8.29 -14.27
C TYR A 88 1.21 8.78 -13.42
N SER A 89 0.00 8.76 -13.98
CA SER A 89 -1.22 9.03 -13.23
C SER A 89 -1.41 8.06 -12.04
N PHE A 90 -1.13 6.76 -12.23
CA PHE A 90 -1.14 5.75 -11.16
C PHE A 90 -0.10 6.03 -10.07
N LEU A 91 1.11 6.43 -10.46
CA LEU A 91 2.16 6.85 -9.54
C LEU A 91 1.89 8.22 -8.91
N GLY A 92 0.86 8.93 -9.35
CA GLY A 92 0.56 10.30 -8.91
C GLY A 92 1.63 11.31 -9.36
N LEU A 93 2.29 11.06 -10.48
CA LEU A 93 3.32 11.92 -11.06
C LEU A 93 2.79 12.62 -12.31
N ALA A 94 3.36 13.77 -12.64
CA ALA A 94 3.09 14.41 -13.93
C ALA A 94 3.80 13.63 -15.06
N PRO A 95 3.09 13.27 -16.15
CA PRO A 95 3.72 12.61 -17.28
C PRO A 95 4.77 13.52 -17.94
N PRO A 96 5.90 12.96 -18.44
CA PRO A 96 6.91 13.74 -19.11
C PRO A 96 6.36 14.40 -20.40
N PRO A 97 6.96 15.52 -20.85
CA PRO A 97 6.55 16.17 -22.08
C PRO A 97 6.76 15.24 -23.28
N GLY A 98 5.67 14.91 -23.99
CA GLY A 98 5.67 14.02 -25.15
C GLY A 98 5.17 12.60 -24.89
N THR A 99 4.76 12.27 -23.66
CA THR A 99 4.06 11.02 -23.33
C THR A 99 2.55 11.24 -23.46
N GLU A 100 1.91 10.51 -24.37
CA GLU A 100 0.45 10.46 -24.46
C GLU A 100 -0.06 9.47 -23.40
N GLU A 101 -0.47 9.98 -22.24
CA GLU A 101 -1.23 9.19 -21.27
C GLU A 101 -2.73 9.27 -21.55
N THR A 102 -3.44 8.17 -21.32
CA THR A 102 -4.90 8.19 -21.36
C THR A 102 -5.40 8.94 -20.12
N GLU A 103 -5.94 10.15 -20.28
CA GLU A 103 -6.49 10.91 -19.14
C GLU A 103 -7.69 10.16 -18.53
N LYS A 104 -7.43 9.40 -17.45
CA LYS A 104 -8.47 8.76 -16.64
C LYS A 104 -8.44 9.40 -15.27
N SER A 105 -9.17 10.50 -15.13
CA SER A 105 -9.41 11.17 -13.87
C SER A 105 -10.27 10.28 -12.96
N ASP A 106 -9.65 9.61 -12.00
CA ASP A 106 -10.34 9.16 -10.77
C ASP A 106 -9.54 9.63 -9.55
N ALA A 107 -10.04 10.71 -8.98
CA ALA A 107 -9.64 11.22 -7.69
C ALA A 107 -10.31 10.35 -6.63
N THR A 108 -9.57 9.42 -6.04
CA THR A 108 -9.90 8.91 -4.71
C THR A 108 -9.11 9.71 -3.68
N GLU A 109 -9.57 10.96 -3.49
CA GLU A 109 -9.34 11.73 -2.28
C GLU A 109 -10.30 11.19 -1.22
N VAL A 110 -9.77 10.48 -0.23
CA VAL A 110 -10.43 10.38 1.08
C VAL A 110 -9.45 10.90 2.11
N ASN A 111 -9.68 12.16 2.44
CA ASN A 111 -9.08 12.91 3.53
C ASN A 111 -8.96 12.08 4.81
N GLU A 112 -7.79 12.25 5.41
CA GLU A 112 -7.56 12.14 6.85
C GLU A 112 -8.70 12.84 7.63
N THR A 113 -9.21 12.17 8.66
CA THR A 113 -9.85 12.86 9.78
C THR A 113 -9.07 12.56 11.05
N HIS A 114 -8.57 13.66 11.59
CA HIS A 114 -7.85 13.83 12.83
C HIS A 114 -8.75 13.51 14.05
N ALA A 115 -8.09 12.99 15.08
CA ALA A 115 -8.38 12.88 16.51
C ALA A 115 -9.67 13.51 17.11
N GLU A 116 -10.25 12.87 18.14
CA GLU A 116 -10.00 13.17 19.56
C GLU A 116 -10.93 12.40 20.52
N ALA A 117 -10.53 12.40 21.79
CA ALA A 117 -10.94 11.58 22.92
C ALA A 117 -12.35 11.82 23.53
N LYS A 118 -12.88 10.81 24.23
CA LYS A 118 -13.20 10.76 25.69
C LYS A 118 -14.12 9.57 26.01
N ALA A 119 -13.74 8.69 26.96
CA ALA A 119 -14.23 8.60 28.36
C ALA A 119 -15.75 8.37 28.44
N ASP A 120 -16.35 7.45 29.20
CA ASP A 120 -16.05 6.75 30.45
C ASP A 120 -17.17 5.69 30.66
N GLU A 121 -17.09 4.92 31.74
CA GLU A 121 -18.07 3.97 32.31
C GLU A 121 -17.89 2.53 31.80
N GLY A 122 -17.61 1.52 32.64
CA GLY A 122 -17.69 1.40 34.09
C GLY A 122 -17.71 -0.11 34.39
N ALA A 123 -17.15 -0.49 35.53
CA ALA A 123 -17.01 -1.86 36.06
C ALA A 123 -18.29 -2.72 35.91
N GLU A 124 -18.23 -4.05 35.82
CA GLU A 124 -17.86 -4.95 36.92
C GLU A 124 -17.93 -6.41 36.40
N SER A 125 -16.93 -7.24 36.71
CA SER A 125 -17.08 -8.71 36.77
C SER A 125 -17.49 -9.09 38.18
N PRO A 126 -18.33 -10.12 38.36
CA PRO A 126 -17.77 -11.38 38.86
C PRO A 126 -18.37 -12.67 38.26
N GLN A 127 -17.53 -13.71 38.31
CA GLN A 127 -17.77 -15.16 38.10
C GLN A 127 -19.04 -15.67 38.82
N SER A 128 -19.77 -16.69 38.34
CA SER A 128 -19.48 -18.14 38.50
C SER A 128 -20.74 -18.98 38.10
N PRO A 129 -20.66 -20.33 37.98
CA PRO A 129 -21.36 -21.14 36.97
C PRO A 129 -22.69 -21.75 37.43
N SER A 130 -23.48 -22.21 36.46
CA SER A 130 -24.54 -23.20 36.70
C SER A 130 -24.39 -24.36 35.72
N GLU A 131 -24.13 -25.53 36.30
CA GLU A 131 -24.35 -26.85 35.72
C GLU A 131 -25.85 -27.03 35.40
N ASP A 132 -26.19 -27.66 34.28
CA ASP A 132 -27.30 -28.62 34.29
C ASP A 132 -27.16 -29.65 33.17
N GLN A 133 -27.62 -30.84 33.50
CA GLN A 133 -27.27 -32.12 32.95
C GLN A 133 -28.52 -32.73 32.32
N GLN A 134 -28.49 -33.02 31.02
CA GLN A 134 -29.20 -34.15 30.39
C GLN A 134 -28.81 -34.33 28.93
#